data_AF-A0A0F3GND0-F1
#
_entry.id   AF-A0A0F3GND0-F1
#
_cell.length_a   1.000
_cell.length_b   1.000
_cell.length_c   1.000
_cell.angle_alpha   90.00
_cell.angle_beta   90.00
_cell.angle_gamma   90.00
#
_symmetry.space_group_name_H-M   'P 1'
#
loop_
_entity.id
_entity.type
_entity.pdbx_description
1 polymer ?
#
loop_
_entity_poly.entity_id
_entity_poly.type
_entity_poly.pdbx_seq_one_letter_code
_entity_poly.pdbx_strand_id
1 'polypeptide(L)'
;MCFYAKDKKIPIIGLQVFPVIQTPPIFLTALDYLVIKEEYEREFLKGYGVDQDRVFVLNYDRDAYLVNTVEDKYLDFLLNPIVEVPKEELAILVINHPRLRFCIREIIEVVGALNVPKTLFLLKRKFVIRELSEDDIIRDLFMDDIKKVKGRSFIMESDAKSNLLMISDIIISPSYLSTLGFASSYNKLSIVYNPLNDKDVFQKGVTFISDKETLKKTVMQEYEKKKAIVSLSDIVSAVGKRRV
;
A
#
# COMPACT_ATOMS: atom_id res chain seq x y z
N MET A 1 -26.30 -6.52 12.45
CA MET A 1 -25.80 -7.45 13.47
C MET A 1 -25.30 -6.72 14.71
N CYS A 2 -24.41 -5.72 14.61
CA CYS A 2 -23.94 -4.95 15.77
C CYS A 2 -25.08 -4.26 16.55
N PHE A 3 -26.00 -3.58 15.87
CA PHE A 3 -27.15 -2.93 16.53
C PHE A 3 -28.07 -3.92 17.24
N TYR A 4 -28.32 -5.09 16.65
CA TYR A 4 -29.11 -6.14 17.28
C TYR A 4 -28.45 -6.70 18.55
N ALA A 5 -27.12 -6.90 18.54
CA ALA A 5 -26.39 -7.32 19.73
C ALA A 5 -26.47 -6.26 20.85
N LYS A 6 -26.39 -4.96 20.50
CA LYS A 6 -26.62 -3.85 21.42
C LYS A 6 -28.04 -3.87 22.01
N ASP A 7 -29.06 -4.07 21.17
CA ASP A 7 -30.46 -4.18 21.62
C ASP A 7 -30.66 -5.36 22.59
N LYS A 8 -29.87 -6.43 22.44
CA LYS A 8 -29.84 -7.59 23.33
C LYS A 8 -28.89 -7.46 24.52
N LYS A 9 -28.27 -6.28 24.73
CA LYS A 9 -27.28 -6.01 25.80
C LYS A 9 -26.08 -6.96 25.78
N ILE A 10 -25.70 -7.45 24.61
CA ILE A 10 -24.53 -8.30 24.42
C ILE A 10 -23.33 -7.39 24.14
N PRO A 11 -22.23 -7.47 24.94
CA PRO A 11 -21.02 -6.70 24.69
C PRO A 11 -20.40 -7.03 23.34
N ILE A 12 -19.98 -5.99 22.60
CA ILE A 12 -19.40 -6.13 21.27
C ILE A 12 -17.93 -5.71 21.30
N ILE A 13 -17.05 -6.64 20.96
CA ILE A 13 -15.63 -6.37 20.76
C ILE A 13 -15.37 -6.23 19.25
N GLY A 14 -14.90 -5.06 18.84
CA GLY A 14 -14.44 -4.82 17.48
C GLY A 14 -12.97 -5.19 17.36
N LEU A 15 -12.67 -6.28 16.66
CA LEU A 15 -11.30 -6.55 16.22
C LEU A 15 -11.04 -5.80 14.92
N GLN A 16 -10.07 -4.90 14.95
CA GLN A 16 -9.81 -4.05 13.82
C GLN A 16 -9.02 -4.79 12.72
N VAL A 17 -9.70 -5.12 11.62
CA VAL A 17 -9.07 -5.74 10.44
C VAL A 17 -8.49 -4.69 9.47
N PHE A 18 -9.12 -3.52 9.37
CA PHE A 18 -8.76 -2.37 8.49
C PHE A 18 -8.34 -1.16 9.32
N PRO A 19 -7.51 -0.23 8.83
CA PRO A 19 -7.09 0.94 9.63
C PRO A 19 -8.28 1.79 10.07
N VAL A 20 -8.17 2.40 11.26
CA VAL A 20 -9.31 3.08 11.91
C VAL A 20 -9.89 4.17 11.03
N ILE A 21 -9.03 4.85 10.27
CA ILE A 21 -9.37 5.90 9.30
C ILE A 21 -10.44 5.49 8.26
N GLN A 22 -10.60 4.19 7.98
CA GLN A 22 -11.59 3.67 7.02
C GLN A 22 -12.88 3.20 7.68
N THR A 23 -12.93 3.16 9.02
CA THR A 23 -14.13 2.74 9.75
C THR A 23 -15.13 3.89 9.79
N PRO A 24 -16.35 3.73 9.25
CA PRO A 24 -17.35 4.79 9.35
C PRO A 24 -17.65 5.12 10.81
N PRO A 25 -17.74 6.40 11.22
CA PRO A 25 -17.84 6.79 12.62
C PRO A 25 -18.99 6.13 13.38
N ILE A 26 -20.11 5.87 12.70
CA ILE A 26 -21.27 5.18 13.28
C ILE A 26 -20.92 3.77 13.82
N PHE A 27 -19.97 3.07 13.21
CA PHE A 27 -19.53 1.78 13.72
C PHE A 27 -18.73 1.91 15.01
N LEU A 28 -17.95 2.98 15.19
CA LEU A 28 -17.22 3.23 16.43
C LEU A 28 -18.18 3.38 17.62
N THR A 29 -19.35 3.99 17.41
CA THR A 29 -20.37 4.13 18.46
C THR A 29 -21.07 2.83 18.83
N ALA A 30 -21.08 1.84 17.92
CA ALA A 30 -21.76 0.57 18.13
C ALA A 30 -20.92 -0.45 18.92
N LEU A 31 -19.61 -0.25 19.02
CA LEU A 31 -18.70 -1.17 19.69
C LEU A 31 -18.62 -0.85 21.19
N ASP A 32 -18.47 -1.87 22.03
CA ASP A 32 -18.20 -1.75 23.47
C ASP A 32 -16.71 -1.71 23.75
N TYR A 33 -15.91 -2.49 23.01
CA TYR A 33 -14.46 -2.47 23.11
C TYR A 33 -13.84 -2.52 21.71
N LEU A 34 -12.64 -1.95 21.59
CA LEU A 34 -11.88 -1.88 20.36
C LEU A 34 -10.52 -2.51 20.57
N VAL A 35 -10.14 -3.45 19.71
CA VAL A 35 -8.80 -4.03 19.66
C VAL A 35 -8.14 -3.54 18.38
N ILE A 36 -7.10 -2.72 18.52
CA ILE A 36 -6.41 -1.99 17.45
C ILE A 36 -4.96 -2.45 17.32
N LYS A 37 -4.30 -2.12 16.22
CA LYS A 37 -2.97 -2.68 15.90
C LYS A 37 -1.82 -1.82 16.43
N GLU A 38 -1.98 -0.51 16.40
CA GLU A 38 -0.89 0.42 16.74
C GLU A 38 -1.36 1.59 17.61
N GLU A 39 -0.44 2.14 18.42
CA GLU A 39 -0.75 3.25 19.33
C GLU A 39 -1.25 4.51 18.61
N TYR A 40 -0.80 4.78 17.39
CA TYR A 40 -1.28 5.96 16.65
C TYR A 40 -2.78 5.89 16.34
N GLU A 41 -3.34 4.67 16.22
CA GLU A 41 -4.76 4.46 15.98
C GLU A 41 -5.58 4.82 17.23
N ARG A 42 -5.01 4.64 18.43
CA ARG A 42 -5.60 5.06 19.69
C ARG A 42 -5.76 6.59 19.73
N GLU A 43 -4.70 7.32 19.37
CA GLU A 43 -4.73 8.79 19.29
C GLU A 43 -5.71 9.29 18.21
N PHE A 44 -5.83 8.58 17.08
CA PHE A 44 -6.86 8.90 16.09
C PHE A 44 -8.27 8.73 16.66
N LEU A 45 -8.55 7.63 17.36
CA LEU A 45 -9.85 7.35 17.98
C LEU A 45 -10.23 8.39 19.04
N LYS A 46 -9.25 8.93 19.76
CA LYS A 46 -9.45 10.02 20.72
C LYS A 46 -10.07 11.26 20.06
N GLY A 47 -9.63 11.60 18.85
CA GLY A 47 -10.20 12.71 18.06
C GLY A 47 -11.67 12.50 17.67
N TYR A 48 -12.15 11.26 17.68
CA TYR A 48 -13.55 10.90 17.43
C TYR A 48 -14.38 10.74 18.71
N GLY A 49 -13.83 11.08 19.87
CA GLY A 49 -14.52 11.01 21.16
C GLY A 49 -14.69 9.58 21.69
N VAL A 50 -13.88 8.63 21.20
CA VAL A 50 -13.87 7.27 21.74
C VAL A 50 -13.15 7.27 23.09
N ASP A 51 -13.77 6.64 24.08
CA ASP A 51 -13.17 6.43 25.40
C ASP A 51 -11.98 5.48 25.31
N GLN A 52 -10.84 5.93 25.82
CA GLN A 52 -9.53 5.30 25.66
C GLN A 52 -9.38 4.03 26.50
N ASP A 53 -10.11 3.94 27.61
CA ASP A 53 -10.11 2.76 28.49
C ASP A 53 -10.74 1.53 27.82
N ARG A 54 -11.45 1.76 26.72
CA ARG A 54 -12.12 0.73 25.91
C ARG A 54 -11.32 0.33 24.68
N VAL A 55 -10.13 0.91 24.50
CA VAL A 55 -9.25 0.69 23.35
C VAL A 55 -8.01 -0.09 23.79
N PHE A 56 -7.82 -1.28 23.25
CA PHE A 56 -6.69 -2.18 23.52
C PHE A 56 -5.78 -2.25 22.31
N VAL A 57 -4.51 -1.89 22.48
CA VAL A 57 -3.49 -1.97 21.43
C VAL A 57 -2.83 -3.34 21.51
N LEU A 58 -2.85 -4.07 20.40
CA LEU A 58 -2.15 -5.35 20.29
C LEU A 58 -0.64 -5.12 20.34
N ASN A 59 0.08 -6.01 21.04
CA ASN A 59 1.54 -5.99 21.00
C ASN A 59 1.98 -6.94 19.89
N TYR A 60 1.84 -6.49 18.64
CA TYR A 60 2.08 -7.35 17.48
C TYR A 60 3.44 -8.05 17.53
N ASP A 61 4.51 -7.35 17.92
CA ASP A 61 5.85 -7.95 17.98
C ASP A 61 5.94 -9.08 19.00
N ARG A 62 5.31 -8.92 20.18
CA ARG A 62 5.26 -9.95 21.23
C ARG A 62 4.28 -11.08 20.90
N ASP A 63 3.12 -10.74 20.36
CA ASP A 63 2.01 -11.67 20.09
C ASP A 63 2.28 -12.49 18.82
N ALA A 64 2.92 -11.90 17.81
CA ALA A 64 3.32 -12.58 16.58
C ALA A 64 4.58 -13.43 16.76
N TYR A 65 5.47 -13.12 17.72
CA TYR A 65 6.67 -13.92 17.99
C TYR A 65 6.37 -15.39 18.29
N LEU A 66 5.22 -15.69 18.93
CA LEU A 66 4.77 -17.06 19.21
C LEU A 66 4.20 -17.79 17.97
N VAL A 67 4.01 -17.08 16.85
CA VAL A 67 3.49 -17.60 15.58
C VAL A 67 4.58 -17.60 14.48
N ASN A 68 5.55 -16.68 14.56
CA ASN A 68 6.55 -16.37 13.53
C ASN A 68 7.84 -17.22 13.57
N THR A 69 7.87 -18.35 14.28
CA THR A 69 8.96 -19.34 14.08
C THR A 69 8.86 -20.06 12.71
N VAL A 70 7.95 -19.63 11.85
CA VAL A 70 7.66 -20.19 10.53
C VAL A 70 8.28 -19.30 9.46
N GLU A 71 9.04 -19.92 8.57
CA GLU A 71 9.52 -19.46 7.25
C GLU A 71 8.79 -18.21 6.70
N ASP A 72 9.53 -17.10 6.54
CA ASP A 72 8.99 -15.87 5.95
C ASP A 72 8.83 -16.06 4.43
N LYS A 73 7.66 -16.54 4.03
CA LYS A 73 7.29 -16.75 2.62
C LYS A 73 7.42 -15.48 1.76
N TYR A 74 7.49 -14.29 2.35
CA TYR A 74 7.73 -13.06 1.61
C TYR A 74 9.20 -12.88 1.22
N LEU A 75 10.14 -13.40 2.02
CA LEU A 75 11.55 -13.46 1.63
C LEU A 75 11.76 -14.43 0.46
N ASP A 76 11.00 -15.52 0.39
CA ASP A 76 11.08 -16.45 -0.74
C ASP A 76 10.73 -15.78 -2.07
N PHE A 77 9.83 -14.80 -2.06
CA PHE A 77 9.49 -14.02 -3.25
C PHE A 77 10.62 -13.09 -3.72
N LEU A 78 11.53 -12.69 -2.82
CA LEU A 78 12.73 -11.95 -3.21
C LEU A 78 13.78 -12.86 -3.87
N LEU A 79 13.81 -14.14 -3.48
CA LEU A 79 14.73 -15.14 -4.02
C LEU A 79 14.22 -15.74 -5.33
N ASN A 80 12.90 -15.90 -5.46
CA ASN A 80 12.23 -16.47 -6.62
C ASN A 80 11.14 -15.49 -7.13
N PRO A 81 11.54 -14.36 -7.73
CA PRO A 81 10.60 -13.38 -8.24
C PRO A 81 9.87 -13.93 -9.46
N ILE A 82 8.56 -13.63 -9.59
CA ILE A 82 7.80 -14.02 -10.80
C ILE A 82 8.25 -13.26 -12.05
N VAL A 83 8.87 -12.10 -11.85
CA VAL A 83 9.46 -11.26 -12.90
C VAL A 83 10.78 -10.72 -12.37
N GLU A 84 11.87 -10.97 -13.09
CA GLU A 84 13.17 -10.39 -12.75
C GLU A 84 13.21 -8.89 -13.07
N VAL A 85 13.51 -8.09 -12.05
CA VAL A 85 13.74 -6.66 -12.18
C VAL A 85 15.24 -6.37 -12.02
N PRO A 86 15.91 -5.83 -13.06
CA PRO A 86 17.28 -5.36 -12.94
C PRO A 86 17.43 -4.35 -11.81
N LYS A 87 18.56 -4.41 -11.10
CA LYS A 87 18.79 -3.61 -9.88
C LYS A 87 18.81 -2.11 -10.15
N GLU A 88 19.14 -1.71 -11.37
CA GLU A 88 19.19 -0.34 -11.85
C GLU A 88 17.82 0.24 -12.23
N GLU A 89 16.80 -0.61 -12.41
CA GLU A 89 15.45 -0.19 -12.76
C GLU A 89 14.62 0.11 -11.52
N LEU A 90 13.82 1.18 -11.57
CA LEU A 90 12.79 1.45 -10.57
C LEU A 90 11.57 0.56 -10.82
N ALA A 91 11.24 -0.34 -9.90
CA ALA A 91 10.04 -1.16 -9.95
C ALA A 91 8.87 -0.42 -9.28
N ILE A 92 7.83 -0.16 -10.06
CA ILE A 92 6.65 0.59 -9.64
C ILE A 92 5.41 -0.31 -9.80
N LEU A 93 4.75 -0.61 -8.68
CA LEU A 93 3.49 -1.31 -8.65
C LEU A 93 2.34 -0.31 -8.55
N VAL A 94 1.46 -0.31 -9.54
CA VAL A 94 0.20 0.42 -9.54
C VAL A 94 -0.93 -0.55 -9.29
N ILE A 95 -1.61 -0.42 -8.15
CA ILE A 95 -2.76 -1.25 -7.80
C ILE A 95 -4.02 -0.61 -8.41
N ASN A 96 -4.64 -1.31 -9.36
CA ASN A 96 -5.80 -0.78 -10.07
C ASN A 96 -6.98 -0.49 -9.13
N HIS A 97 -7.83 0.47 -9.50
CA HIS A 97 -9.07 0.75 -8.82
C HIS A 97 -10.18 1.07 -9.82
N PRO A 98 -11.24 0.26 -9.91
CA PRO A 98 -12.14 0.28 -11.05
C PRO A 98 -13.06 1.52 -11.05
N ARG A 99 -13.24 2.19 -9.90
CA ARG A 99 -13.99 3.46 -9.80
C ARG A 99 -13.11 4.70 -9.93
N LEU A 100 -11.79 4.58 -9.74
CA LEU A 100 -10.85 5.71 -9.70
C LEU A 100 -9.89 5.63 -10.90
N ARG A 101 -10.47 5.37 -12.08
CA ARG A 101 -9.73 5.14 -13.32
C ARG A 101 -8.94 6.37 -13.77
N PHE A 102 -9.46 7.57 -13.49
CA PHE A 102 -8.76 8.82 -13.78
C PHE A 102 -7.45 8.91 -13.00
N CYS A 103 -7.44 8.54 -11.70
CA CYS A 103 -6.19 8.47 -10.92
C CYS A 103 -5.20 7.49 -11.54
N ILE A 104 -5.65 6.30 -11.93
CA ILE A 104 -4.80 5.28 -12.56
C ILE A 104 -4.16 5.82 -13.86
N ARG A 105 -4.95 6.47 -14.71
CA ARG A 105 -4.46 7.08 -15.94
C ARG A 105 -3.40 8.14 -15.67
N GLU A 106 -3.64 9.01 -14.70
CA GLU A 106 -2.66 10.05 -14.31
C GLU A 106 -1.39 9.46 -13.71
N ILE A 107 -1.48 8.40 -12.90
CA ILE A 107 -0.31 7.68 -12.39
C ILE A 107 0.51 7.11 -13.57
N ILE A 108 -0.15 6.44 -14.52
CA ILE A 108 0.51 5.87 -15.70
C ILE A 108 1.15 6.97 -16.55
N GLU A 109 0.49 8.11 -16.72
CA GLU A 109 1.04 9.28 -17.43
C GLU A 109 2.30 9.81 -16.74
N VAL A 110 2.24 10.05 -15.42
CA VAL A 110 3.38 10.55 -14.64
C VAL A 110 4.54 9.56 -14.69
N VAL A 111 4.27 8.28 -14.44
CA VAL A 111 5.30 7.22 -14.48
C VAL A 111 5.86 7.04 -15.89
N GLY A 112 5.01 7.06 -16.91
CA GLY A 112 5.39 6.93 -18.32
C GLY A 112 6.30 8.05 -18.81
N ALA A 113 6.10 9.26 -18.30
CA ALA A 113 6.90 10.44 -18.63
C ALA A 113 8.29 10.47 -17.93
N LEU A 114 8.56 9.60 -16.97
CA LEU A 114 9.86 9.58 -16.28
C LEU A 114 10.97 9.16 -17.27
N ASN A 115 12.10 9.87 -17.25
CA ASN A 115 13.25 9.54 -18.09
C ASN A 115 14.32 8.74 -17.33
N VAL A 116 13.89 7.67 -16.66
CA VAL A 116 14.76 6.74 -15.90
C VAL A 116 14.42 5.29 -16.25
N PRO A 117 15.39 4.35 -16.11
CA PRO A 117 15.12 2.91 -16.21
C PRO A 117 14.05 2.49 -15.19
N LYS A 118 12.99 1.81 -15.66
CA LYS A 118 11.85 1.45 -14.82
C LYS A 118 11.07 0.26 -15.37
N THR A 119 10.44 -0.44 -14.43
CA THR A 119 9.43 -1.46 -14.69
C THR A 119 8.12 -1.05 -14.03
N LEU A 120 7.04 -0.98 -14.81
CA LEU A 120 5.69 -0.71 -14.34
C LEU A 120 4.89 -2.02 -14.26
N PHE A 121 4.37 -2.34 -13.08
CA PHE A 121 3.39 -3.40 -12.87
C PHE A 121 2.01 -2.78 -12.64
N LEU A 122 1.04 -3.07 -13.51
CA LEU A 122 -0.37 -2.76 -13.26
C LEU A 122 -1.05 -4.01 -12.72
N LEU A 123 -1.42 -4.00 -11.44
CA LEU A 123 -2.06 -5.12 -10.76
C LEU A 123 -3.58 -5.04 -10.84
N LYS A 124 -4.18 -6.06 -11.44
CA LYS A 124 -5.63 -6.28 -11.45
C LYS A 124 -6.14 -6.63 -10.05
N ARG A 125 -7.39 -6.24 -9.77
CA ARG A 125 -8.09 -6.57 -8.51
C ARG A 125 -9.26 -7.55 -8.69
N LYS A 126 -9.47 -8.07 -9.90
CA LYS A 126 -10.55 -8.97 -10.30
C LYS A 126 -11.94 -8.40 -9.99
N PHE A 127 -12.15 -7.11 -10.30
CA PHE A 127 -13.46 -6.49 -10.15
C PHE A 127 -14.29 -6.54 -11.44
N VAL A 128 -15.61 -6.64 -11.26
CA VAL A 128 -16.61 -6.44 -12.32
C VAL A 128 -17.45 -5.22 -11.95
N ILE A 129 -17.55 -4.22 -12.82
CA ILE A 129 -18.46 -3.09 -12.63
C ILE A 129 -19.56 -3.19 -13.67
N ARG A 130 -20.78 -3.48 -13.20
CA ARG A 130 -21.94 -3.73 -14.05
C ARG A 130 -21.65 -4.89 -15.02
N GLU A 131 -21.33 -4.56 -16.27
CA GLU A 131 -21.03 -5.49 -17.37
C GLU A 131 -19.59 -5.38 -17.87
N LEU A 132 -18.81 -4.40 -17.38
CA LEU A 132 -17.42 -4.20 -17.80
C LEU A 132 -16.50 -5.00 -16.89
N SER A 133 -15.76 -5.93 -17.50
CA SER A 133 -14.65 -6.60 -16.82
C SER A 133 -13.48 -5.64 -16.64
N GLU A 134 -12.64 -5.91 -15.65
CA GLU A 134 -11.40 -5.15 -15.46
C GLU A 134 -10.48 -5.23 -16.69
N ASP A 135 -10.54 -6.34 -17.44
CA ASP A 135 -9.78 -6.53 -18.68
C ASP A 135 -10.25 -5.60 -19.79
N ASP A 136 -11.57 -5.43 -19.94
CA ASP A 136 -12.13 -4.47 -20.89
C ASP A 136 -11.71 -3.04 -20.53
N ILE A 137 -11.74 -2.71 -19.25
CA ILE A 137 -11.28 -1.40 -18.76
C ILE A 137 -9.82 -1.18 -19.11
N ILE A 138 -8.94 -2.15 -18.84
CA ILE A 138 -7.51 -2.01 -19.11
C ILE A 138 -7.26 -1.89 -20.61
N ARG A 139 -7.91 -2.74 -21.42
CA ARG A 139 -7.77 -2.74 -22.88
C ARG A 139 -8.23 -1.41 -23.49
N ASP A 140 -9.39 -0.92 -23.07
CA ASP A 140 -10.06 0.19 -23.76
C ASP A 140 -9.65 1.57 -23.20
N LEU A 141 -9.22 1.66 -21.94
CA LEU A 141 -8.89 2.95 -21.29
C LEU A 141 -7.40 3.15 -20.97
N PHE A 142 -6.63 2.09 -20.72
CA PHE A 142 -5.25 2.23 -20.21
C PHE A 142 -4.19 1.72 -21.19
N MET A 143 -4.53 0.81 -22.10
CA MET A 143 -3.56 0.11 -22.94
C MET A 143 -2.70 1.06 -23.78
N ASP A 144 -3.30 2.10 -24.37
CA ASP A 144 -2.56 3.07 -25.18
C ASP A 144 -1.57 3.88 -24.35
N ASP A 145 -1.91 4.20 -23.09
CA ASP A 145 -1.01 4.93 -22.21
C ASP A 145 0.09 4.01 -21.66
N ILE A 146 -0.23 2.75 -21.36
CA ILE A 146 0.75 1.72 -20.96
C ILE A 146 1.78 1.48 -22.08
N LYS A 147 1.34 1.42 -23.34
CA LYS A 147 2.22 1.23 -24.51
C LYS A 147 3.18 2.39 -24.72
N LYS A 148 2.84 3.59 -24.25
CA LYS A 148 3.71 4.79 -24.34
C LYS A 148 4.76 4.85 -23.22
N VAL A 149 4.64 4.03 -22.18
CA VAL A 149 5.61 3.99 -21.07
C VAL A 149 6.96 3.52 -21.62
N LYS A 150 7.98 4.39 -21.52
CA LYS A 150 9.36 4.00 -21.85
C LYS A 150 9.92 3.09 -20.76
N GLY A 151 10.11 1.82 -21.06
CA GLY A 151 10.58 0.81 -20.11
C GLY A 151 9.84 -0.51 -20.30
N ARG A 152 9.82 -1.35 -19.24
CA ARG A 152 9.03 -2.58 -19.23
C ARG A 152 7.71 -2.34 -18.53
N SER A 153 6.62 -2.86 -19.09
CA SER A 153 5.28 -2.74 -18.53
C SER A 153 4.60 -4.11 -18.51
N PHE A 154 4.03 -4.48 -17.37
CA PHE A 154 3.34 -5.75 -17.18
C PHE A 154 1.96 -5.51 -16.60
N ILE A 155 0.96 -6.23 -17.11
CA ILE A 155 -0.37 -6.31 -16.52
C ILE A 155 -0.44 -7.64 -15.78
N MET A 156 -0.68 -7.60 -14.47
CA MET A 156 -0.54 -8.75 -13.59
C MET A 156 -1.87 -9.12 -12.91
N GLU A 157 -2.10 -10.41 -12.73
CA GLU A 157 -3.25 -10.94 -11.98
C GLU A 157 -3.13 -10.71 -10.48
N SER A 158 -4.26 -10.66 -9.77
CA SER A 158 -4.30 -10.42 -8.31
C SER A 158 -3.48 -11.40 -7.48
N ASP A 159 -3.27 -12.61 -8.01
CA ASP A 159 -2.65 -13.73 -7.31
C ASP A 159 -1.13 -13.49 -7.16
N ALA A 160 -0.56 -12.65 -8.03
CA ALA A 160 0.81 -12.19 -7.99
C ALA A 160 1.08 -11.11 -6.93
N LYS A 161 0.05 -10.62 -6.22
CA LYS A 161 0.15 -9.45 -5.34
C LYS A 161 1.31 -9.53 -4.36
N SER A 162 1.45 -10.61 -3.60
CA SER A 162 2.48 -10.73 -2.57
C SER A 162 3.89 -10.70 -3.15
N ASN A 163 4.12 -11.35 -4.30
CA ASN A 163 5.42 -11.33 -4.97
C ASN A 163 5.74 -9.93 -5.52
N LEU A 164 4.78 -9.30 -6.20
CA LEU A 164 4.92 -7.95 -6.76
C LEU A 164 5.21 -6.90 -5.69
N LEU A 165 4.59 -7.01 -4.51
CA LEU A 165 4.87 -6.11 -3.39
C LEU A 165 6.32 -6.18 -2.95
N MET A 166 6.89 -7.39 -2.90
CA MET A 166 8.25 -7.61 -2.42
C MET A 166 9.30 -7.11 -3.42
N ILE A 167 9.07 -7.32 -4.72
CA ILE A 167 10.02 -6.90 -5.77
C ILE A 167 9.91 -5.41 -6.13
N SER A 168 8.80 -4.76 -5.80
CA SER A 168 8.61 -3.34 -6.11
C SER A 168 9.34 -2.43 -5.14
N ASP A 169 9.81 -1.28 -5.62
CA ASP A 169 10.36 -0.20 -4.78
C ASP A 169 9.23 0.74 -4.32
N ILE A 170 8.27 0.99 -5.22
CA ILE A 170 7.17 1.92 -5.02
C ILE A 170 5.84 1.20 -5.25
N ILE A 171 4.88 1.40 -4.36
CA ILE A 171 3.51 0.92 -4.49
C ILE A 171 2.56 2.11 -4.49
N ILE A 172 1.78 2.27 -5.54
CA ILE A 172 0.85 3.38 -5.73
C ILE A 172 -0.58 2.83 -5.85
N SER A 173 -1.52 3.39 -5.10
CA SER A 173 -2.94 3.10 -5.27
C SER A 173 -3.80 4.37 -5.20
N PRO A 174 -4.94 4.43 -5.90
CA PRO A 174 -5.86 5.57 -5.81
C PRO A 174 -6.57 5.75 -4.45
N SER A 175 -6.53 4.73 -3.61
CA SER A 175 -7.12 4.75 -2.28
C SER A 175 -6.24 3.98 -1.31
N TYR A 176 -6.40 4.26 -0.01
CA TYR A 176 -5.68 3.49 0.98
C TYR A 176 -6.10 2.02 0.95
N LEU A 177 -5.11 1.12 0.93
CA LEU A 177 -5.27 -0.33 1.04
C LEU A 177 -4.36 -0.83 2.14
N SER A 178 -4.78 -1.84 2.92
CA SER A 178 -3.94 -2.48 3.95
C SER A 178 -2.59 -2.96 3.40
N THR A 179 -2.57 -3.32 2.12
CA THR A 179 -1.36 -3.67 1.37
C THR A 179 -0.31 -2.55 1.32
N LEU A 180 -0.71 -1.27 1.34
CA LEU A 180 0.23 -0.14 1.40
C LEU A 180 0.90 -0.04 2.78
N GLY A 181 0.14 -0.23 3.86
CA GLY A 181 0.68 -0.27 5.22
C GLY A 181 1.60 -1.48 5.45
N PHE A 182 1.28 -2.62 4.84
CA PHE A 182 2.20 -3.77 4.84
C PHE A 182 3.48 -3.48 4.06
N ALA A 183 3.39 -2.91 2.85
CA ALA A 183 4.59 -2.62 2.07
C ALA A 183 5.52 -1.59 2.76
N SER A 184 4.97 -0.63 3.49
CA SER A 184 5.78 0.36 4.21
C SER A 184 6.58 -0.26 5.36
N SER A 185 6.10 -1.35 5.99
CA SER A 185 6.90 -2.07 7.00
C SER A 185 8.13 -2.77 6.42
N TYR A 186 8.16 -2.99 5.11
CA TYR A 186 9.31 -3.51 4.37
C TYR A 186 10.15 -2.40 3.72
N ASN A 187 10.05 -1.17 4.23
CA ASN A 187 10.75 0.02 3.72
C ASN A 187 10.46 0.31 2.23
N LYS A 188 9.27 -0.06 1.75
CA LYS A 188 8.83 0.32 0.40
C LYS A 188 8.12 1.66 0.44
N LEU A 189 8.25 2.44 -0.63
CA LEU A 189 7.55 3.71 -0.75
C LEU A 189 6.08 3.43 -1.10
N SER A 190 5.20 3.60 -0.12
CA SER A 190 3.75 3.42 -0.28
C SER A 190 3.07 4.77 -0.50
N ILE A 191 2.33 4.91 -1.61
CA ILE A 191 1.67 6.14 -2.02
C ILE A 191 0.17 5.91 -2.23
N VAL A 192 -0.64 6.77 -1.64
CA VAL A 192 -2.03 6.98 -2.05
C VAL A 192 -2.07 8.21 -2.96
N TYR A 193 -2.39 8.01 -4.24
CA TYR A 193 -2.52 9.12 -5.20
C TYR A 193 -3.99 9.40 -5.51
N ASN A 194 -4.51 10.54 -5.08
CA ASN A 194 -5.88 10.93 -5.39
C ASN A 194 -6.03 12.46 -5.40
N PRO A 195 -6.20 13.08 -6.58
CA PRO A 195 -6.33 14.52 -6.68
C PRO A 195 -7.66 15.07 -6.14
N LEU A 196 -8.62 14.20 -5.84
CA LEU A 196 -9.90 14.57 -5.21
C LEU A 196 -9.90 14.35 -3.69
N ASN A 197 -8.78 13.92 -3.10
CA ASN A 197 -8.70 13.69 -1.68
C ASN A 197 -8.11 14.92 -0.97
N ASP A 198 -8.99 15.72 -0.38
CA ASP A 198 -8.62 16.94 0.36
C ASP A 198 -8.26 16.68 1.82
N LYS A 199 -8.22 15.42 2.25
CA LYS A 199 -8.00 15.06 3.65
C LYS A 199 -6.55 14.67 3.89
N ASP A 200 -5.92 15.32 4.86
CA ASP A 200 -4.73 14.86 5.56
C ASP A 200 -5.07 13.58 6.33
N VAL A 201 -5.17 12.47 5.61
CA VAL A 201 -5.33 11.15 6.23
C VAL A 201 -3.93 10.69 6.59
N PHE A 202 -3.54 10.85 7.85
CA PHE A 202 -2.26 10.32 8.30
C PHE A 202 -2.36 8.80 8.46
N GLN A 203 -1.53 8.08 7.72
CA GLN A 203 -1.24 6.69 8.01
C GLN A 203 0.27 6.47 8.02
N LYS A 204 0.76 5.83 9.07
CA LYS A 204 2.18 5.59 9.28
C LYS A 204 2.81 4.89 8.07
N GLY A 205 3.85 5.51 7.52
CA GLY A 205 4.62 4.98 6.39
C GLY A 205 3.92 5.05 5.03
N VAL A 206 2.72 5.67 4.93
CA VAL A 206 2.03 5.85 3.65
C VAL A 206 1.91 7.34 3.34
N THR A 207 2.36 7.72 2.15
CA THR A 207 2.36 9.10 1.68
C THR A 207 1.08 9.36 0.88
N PHE A 208 0.34 10.42 1.22
CA PHE A 208 -0.85 10.84 0.47
C PHE A 208 -0.46 12.00 -0.45
N ILE A 209 -0.78 11.87 -1.74
CA ILE A 209 -0.41 12.84 -2.78
C ILE A 209 -1.66 13.16 -3.60
N SER A 210 -1.91 14.45 -3.82
CA SER A 210 -3.07 14.96 -4.56
C SER A 210 -2.73 15.68 -5.85
N ASP A 211 -1.44 15.75 -6.24
CA ASP A 211 -1.03 16.41 -7.48
C ASP A 211 0.10 15.65 -8.22
N LYS A 212 0.15 15.83 -9.54
CA LYS A 212 1.08 15.12 -10.44
C LYS A 212 2.55 15.50 -10.20
N GLU A 213 2.82 16.77 -9.86
CA GLU A 213 4.19 17.26 -9.70
C GLU A 213 4.82 16.69 -8.42
N THR A 214 4.06 16.66 -7.33
CA THR A 214 4.48 15.99 -6.08
C THR A 214 4.63 14.50 -6.30
N LEU A 215 3.72 13.83 -7.04
CA LEU A 215 3.87 12.40 -7.36
C LEU A 215 5.18 12.14 -8.11
N LYS A 216 5.43 12.91 -9.17
CA LYS A 216 6.65 12.82 -9.98
C LYS A 216 7.91 13.05 -9.14
N LYS A 217 7.93 14.10 -8.32
CA LYS A 217 9.05 14.43 -7.44
C LYS A 217 9.34 13.31 -6.44
N THR A 218 8.30 12.79 -5.79
CA THR A 218 8.43 11.72 -4.78
C THR A 218 8.95 10.43 -5.41
N VAL A 219 8.46 10.05 -6.60
CA VAL A 219 8.97 8.88 -7.35
C VAL A 219 10.43 9.06 -7.76
N MET A 220 10.81 10.25 -8.24
CA MET A 220 12.19 10.55 -8.59
C MET A 220 13.14 10.56 -7.39
N GLN A 221 12.69 11.04 -6.23
CA GLN A 221 13.48 10.97 -5.00
C GLN A 221 13.80 9.52 -4.61
N GLU A 222 12.84 8.61 -4.77
CA GLU A 222 13.05 7.20 -4.47
C GLU A 222 14.02 6.54 -5.46
N TYR A 223 13.97 6.93 -6.73
CA TYR A 223 14.96 6.52 -7.71
C TYR A 223 16.39 6.94 -7.32
N GLU A 224 16.58 8.20 -6.92
CA GLU A 224 17.90 8.70 -6.51
C GLU A 224 18.41 7.98 -5.25
N LYS A 225 17.53 7.70 -4.27
CA LYS A 225 17.89 6.88 -3.10
C LYS A 225 18.33 5.47 -3.50
N LYS A 226 17.57 4.82 -4.38
CA LYS A 226 17.89 3.48 -4.88
C LYS A 226 19.26 3.48 -5.57
N LYS A 227 19.51 4.47 -6.42
CA LYS A 227 20.79 4.63 -7.13
C LYS A 227 21.97 4.82 -6.18
N ALA A 228 21.81 5.56 -5.09
CA ALA A 228 22.85 5.71 -4.07
C ALA A 228 23.20 4.36 -3.42
N ILE A 229 22.20 3.58 -3.02
CA ILE A 229 22.38 2.26 -2.37
C ILE A 229 23.08 1.24 -3.28
N VAL A 230 22.86 1.32 -4.60
CA VAL A 230 23.48 0.42 -5.59
C VAL A 230 24.96 0.79 -5.84
N SER A 231 25.46 1.90 -5.30
CA SER A 231 26.88 2.25 -5.37
C SER A 231 27.72 1.34 -4.44
N LEU A 232 28.83 0.83 -4.97
CA LEU A 232 29.74 -0.10 -4.26
C LEU A 232 30.26 0.47 -2.93
N SER A 233 30.39 1.80 -2.82
CA SER A 233 30.78 2.52 -1.60
C SER A 233 29.74 2.42 -0.48
N ASP A 234 28.45 2.40 -0.80
CA ASP A 234 27.38 2.40 0.20
C ASP A 234 27.05 0.98 0.71
N ILE A 235 27.23 -0.04 -0.13
CA ILE A 235 27.14 -1.45 0.28
C ILE A 235 28.18 -1.75 1.38
N VAL A 236 29.42 -1.26 1.20
CA VAL A 236 30.50 -1.41 2.20
C VAL A 236 30.16 -0.63 3.48
N SER A 237 29.56 0.55 3.36
CA SER A 237 29.15 1.40 4.48
C SER A 237 28.00 0.80 5.31
N ALA A 238 27.03 0.17 4.65
CA ALA A 238 25.87 -0.47 5.28
C ALA A 238 26.26 -1.75 6.02
N VAL A 239 27.21 -2.52 5.49
CA VAL A 239 27.78 -3.71 6.16
C VAL A 239 28.66 -3.30 7.34
N GLY A 240 29.41 -2.20 7.24
CA GLY A 240 30.20 -1.64 8.34
C GLY A 240 29.36 -1.15 9.52
N LYS A 241 28.20 -0.53 9.27
CA LYS A 241 27.29 -0.03 10.31
C LYS A 241 26.49 -1.11 11.04
N ARG A 242 26.36 -2.33 10.49
CA ARG A 242 25.72 -3.48 11.16
C ARG A 242 26.66 -4.29 12.04
N ARG A 243 27.94 -3.91 12.12
CA ARG A 243 28.99 -4.59 12.91
C ARG A 243 29.48 -3.79 14.13
N VAL A 244 28.78 -2.72 14.52
CA VAL A 244 29.06 -1.95 15.75
C VAL A 244 27.81 -1.87 16.60
#